data_AF-A0A9E4EI93-F1
#
_entry.id   AF-A0A9E4EI93-F1
#
_cell.length_a   1.000
_cell.length_b   1.000
_cell.length_c   1.000
_cell.angle_alpha   90.00
_cell.angle_beta   90.00
_cell.angle_gamma   90.00
#
_symmetry.space_group_name_H-M   'P 1'
#
loop_
_entity.id
_entity.type
_entity.pdbx_description
1 polymer ?
#
loop_
_entity_poly.entity_id
_entity_poly.type
_entity_poly.pdbx_seq_one_letter_code
_entity_poly.pdbx_strand_id
1 'polypeptide(L)'
;LMGSAVIAEDVTSGSEVVKYVEEGGALFLPLLKDADIQSVNALLARANIRVSGVEDAGYAALAWVDLEHPIFRPFRGARFNDFSSVRYENYHVLTADSSAVVLAKYDDLMPAIVEGKIGEGRIVVWGGG
;
A
#
# COMPACT_ATOMS: atom_id res chain seq x y z
N LEU A 1 -14.85 2.89 18.34
CA LEU A 1 -14.04 2.57 17.15
C LEU A 1 -14.93 2.72 15.92
N MET A 2 -15.16 3.95 15.46
CA MET A 2 -15.70 4.21 14.11
C MET A 2 -14.59 4.91 13.35
N GLY A 3 -13.68 4.11 12.77
CA GLY A 3 -12.83 4.56 11.68
C GLY A 3 -13.41 3.91 10.44
N SER A 4 -14.03 4.69 9.56
CA SER A 4 -14.30 4.20 8.21
C SER A 4 -12.95 3.97 7.51
N ALA A 5 -12.85 2.93 6.70
CA ALA A 5 -11.76 2.77 5.76
C ALA A 5 -12.39 2.83 4.37
N VAL A 6 -11.82 3.66 3.49
CA VAL A 6 -12.20 3.67 2.07
C VAL A 6 -11.29 2.69 1.36
N ILE A 7 -11.86 1.88 0.46
CA ILE A 7 -11.12 1.08 -0.51
C ILE A 7 -11.36 1.73 -1.86
N ALA A 8 -10.28 2.06 -2.56
CA ALA A 8 -10.35 2.61 -3.91
C ALA A 8 -9.31 1.89 -4.78
N GLU A 9 -9.72 1.51 -5.99
CA GLU A 9 -8.85 0.83 -6.97
C GLU A 9 -8.35 1.80 -8.04
N ASP A 10 -9.11 2.86 -8.29
CA ASP A 10 -8.74 3.98 -9.15
C ASP A 10 -9.05 5.28 -8.41
N VAL A 11 -8.01 5.89 -7.84
CA VAL A 11 -8.13 7.21 -7.24
C VAL A 11 -7.76 8.22 -8.31
N THR A 12 -8.75 8.58 -9.11
CA THR A 12 -8.77 9.98 -9.60
C THR A 12 -8.64 10.84 -8.35
N SER A 13 -7.71 11.79 -8.33
CA SER A 13 -7.38 12.64 -7.18
C SER A 13 -8.53 13.60 -6.80
N GLY A 14 -9.75 13.08 -6.66
CA GLY A 14 -10.94 13.80 -6.27
C GLY A 14 -10.71 14.44 -4.91
N SER A 15 -11.00 15.73 -4.84
CA SER A 15 -10.78 16.55 -3.66
C SER A 15 -11.45 16.00 -2.39
N GLU A 16 -12.53 15.23 -2.53
CA GLU A 16 -13.26 14.63 -1.40
C GLU A 16 -12.49 13.50 -0.70
N VAL A 17 -11.86 12.59 -1.46
CA VAL A 17 -11.06 11.49 -0.88
C VAL A 17 -9.83 12.06 -0.19
N VAL A 18 -9.19 13.04 -0.82
CA VAL A 18 -8.05 13.76 -0.24
C VAL A 18 -8.43 14.40 1.08
N LYS A 19 -9.53 15.18 1.08
CA LYS A 19 -10.03 15.86 2.27
C LYS A 19 -10.37 14.87 3.37
N TYR A 20 -11.03 13.76 3.03
CA TYR A 20 -11.35 12.71 3.99
C TYR A 20 -10.11 12.16 4.70
N VAL A 21 -9.02 11.89 3.95
CA VAL A 21 -7.77 11.42 4.55
C VAL A 21 -7.13 12.54 5.38
N GLU A 22 -7.03 13.76 4.85
CA GLU A 22 -6.46 14.91 5.56
C GLU A 22 -7.12 15.17 6.92
N GLU A 23 -8.45 14.96 7.02
CA GLU A 23 -9.26 15.13 8.23
C GLU A 23 -9.21 13.93 9.21
N GLY A 24 -8.34 12.95 8.98
CA GLY A 24 -8.13 11.81 9.89
C GLY A 24 -8.63 10.46 9.38
N GLY A 25 -9.15 10.42 8.16
CA GLY A 25 -9.57 9.19 7.49
C GLY A 25 -8.40 8.24 7.18
N ALA A 26 -8.72 6.96 7.03
CA ALA A 26 -7.80 5.96 6.52
C ALA A 26 -8.21 5.51 5.11
N LEU A 27 -7.26 5.49 4.18
CA LEU A 27 -7.44 4.96 2.82
C LEU A 27 -6.56 3.73 2.63
N PHE A 28 -7.17 2.65 2.15
CA PHE A 28 -6.43 1.50 1.59
C PHE A 28 -6.52 1.56 0.07
N LEU A 29 -5.36 1.60 -0.59
CA LEU A 29 -5.23 1.76 -2.03
C LEU A 29 -4.48 0.55 -2.62
N PRO A 30 -5.18 -0.54 -2.96
CA PRO A 30 -4.61 -1.59 -3.81
C PRO A 30 -4.46 -1.05 -5.24
N LEU A 31 -3.26 -1.19 -5.81
CA LEU A 31 -3.02 -0.81 -7.20
C LEU A 31 -3.35 -1.97 -8.14
N LEU A 32 -4.18 -1.71 -9.13
CA LEU A 32 -4.44 -2.62 -10.25
C LEU A 32 -3.29 -2.56 -11.27
N LYS A 33 -3.09 -3.62 -12.05
CA LYS A 33 -2.02 -3.72 -13.06
C LYS A 33 -1.97 -2.54 -14.03
N ASP A 34 -3.12 -2.00 -14.41
CA ASP A 34 -3.29 -0.90 -15.36
C ASP A 34 -3.58 0.47 -14.70
N ALA A 35 -3.30 0.61 -13.40
CA ALA A 35 -3.49 1.85 -12.68
C ALA A 35 -2.77 3.05 -13.35
N ASP A 36 -3.44 4.21 -13.39
CA ASP A 36 -2.84 5.45 -13.86
C ASP A 36 -1.81 5.98 -12.85
N ILE A 37 -0.55 5.64 -13.10
CA ILE A 37 0.61 6.02 -12.26
C ILE A 37 0.72 7.53 -12.05
N GLN A 38 0.28 8.36 -13.00
CA GLN A 38 0.33 9.82 -12.82
C GLN A 38 -0.68 10.28 -11.78
N SER A 39 -1.94 9.84 -11.91
CA SER A 39 -3.01 10.15 -10.95
C SER A 39 -2.71 9.56 -9.57
N VAL A 40 -2.19 8.33 -9.50
CA VAL A 40 -1.77 7.68 -8.26
C VAL A 40 -0.64 8.47 -7.59
N ASN A 41 0.41 8.85 -8.32
CA ASN A 41 1.51 9.62 -7.76
C ASN A 41 1.11 11.03 -7.30
N ALA A 42 0.11 11.66 -7.94
CA ALA A 42 -0.40 12.95 -7.50
C ALA A 42 -0.97 12.89 -6.06
N LEU A 43 -1.57 11.76 -5.68
CA LEU A 43 -1.99 11.49 -4.30
C LEU A 43 -0.82 11.05 -3.41
N LEU A 44 -0.07 10.04 -3.84
CA LEU A 44 0.98 9.39 -3.02
C LEU A 44 2.15 10.31 -2.68
N ALA A 45 2.43 11.32 -3.50
CA ALA A 45 3.45 12.32 -3.20
C ALA A 45 3.17 13.06 -1.88
N ARG A 46 1.90 13.25 -1.50
CA ARG A 46 1.52 13.85 -0.21
C ARG A 46 1.83 12.96 0.99
N ALA A 47 1.98 11.66 0.74
CA ALA A 47 2.30 10.63 1.71
C ALA A 47 3.79 10.24 1.71
N ASN A 48 4.63 10.89 0.89
CA ASN A 48 6.04 10.55 0.67
C ASN A 48 6.24 9.12 0.15
N ILE A 49 5.34 8.69 -0.73
CA ILE A 49 5.37 7.42 -1.43
C ILE A 49 5.39 7.70 -2.93
N ARG A 50 6.12 6.90 -3.69
CA ARG A 50 6.18 7.00 -5.14
C ARG A 50 6.05 5.61 -5.77
N VAL A 51 5.35 5.58 -6.91
CA VAL A 51 5.32 4.45 -7.84
C VAL A 51 6.17 4.81 -9.06
N SER A 52 7.15 3.97 -9.40
CA SER A 52 8.07 4.24 -10.52
C SER A 52 7.77 3.44 -11.79
N GLY A 53 6.91 2.43 -11.71
CA GLY A 53 6.57 1.56 -12.84
C GLY A 53 6.05 0.21 -12.34
N VAL A 54 6.05 -0.78 -13.24
CA VAL A 54 5.67 -2.16 -12.98
C VAL A 54 6.90 -3.05 -13.18
N GLU A 55 7.16 -3.94 -12.23
CA GLU A 55 8.15 -5.01 -12.35
C GLU A 55 7.46 -6.26 -12.89
N ASP A 56 8.02 -6.86 -13.94
CA ASP A 56 7.59 -8.16 -14.47
C ASP A 56 8.44 -9.26 -13.83
N ALA A 57 8.08 -9.63 -12.62
CA ALA A 57 8.86 -10.56 -11.80
C ALA A 57 8.77 -12.02 -12.30
N GLY A 58 7.72 -12.35 -13.06
CA GLY A 58 7.34 -13.73 -13.42
C GLY A 58 6.86 -14.57 -12.22
N TYR A 59 7.50 -14.37 -11.07
CA TYR A 59 7.12 -14.90 -9.77
C TYR A 59 7.69 -13.98 -8.67
N ALA A 60 6.82 -13.50 -7.79
CA ALA A 60 7.18 -12.91 -6.52
C ALA A 60 6.24 -13.40 -5.41
N ALA A 61 6.76 -13.44 -4.18
CA ALA A 61 6.01 -13.78 -2.98
C ALA A 61 6.34 -12.79 -1.85
N LEU A 62 5.42 -12.62 -0.90
CA LEU A 62 5.72 -11.83 0.30
C LEU A 62 6.71 -12.60 1.18
N ALA A 63 7.91 -12.03 1.38
CA ALA A 63 8.96 -12.63 2.20
C ALA A 63 9.02 -12.03 3.61
N TRP A 64 8.50 -10.82 3.80
CA TRP A 64 8.46 -10.15 5.09
C TRP A 64 7.18 -9.33 5.25
N VAL A 65 6.58 -9.39 6.44
CA VAL A 65 5.40 -8.61 6.85
C VAL A 65 5.61 -8.14 8.29
N ASP A 66 5.35 -6.86 8.56
CA ASP A 66 5.40 -6.30 9.93
C ASP A 66 4.18 -6.74 10.75
N LEU A 67 4.22 -7.96 11.30
CA LEU A 67 3.13 -8.51 12.10
C LEU A 67 2.85 -7.75 13.41
N GLU A 68 3.75 -6.85 13.84
CA GLU A 68 3.50 -5.98 15.00
C GLU A 68 2.63 -4.78 14.62
N HIS A 69 2.55 -4.43 13.33
CA HIS A 69 1.71 -3.33 12.86
C HIS A 69 0.22 -3.62 13.12
N PRO A 70 -0.57 -2.64 13.61
CA PRO A 70 -1.97 -2.85 13.97
C PRO A 70 -2.86 -3.44 12.86
N ILE A 71 -2.57 -3.14 11.59
CA ILE A 71 -3.35 -3.64 10.45
C ILE A 71 -3.22 -5.17 10.29
N PHE A 72 -2.10 -5.74 10.75
CA PHE A 72 -1.83 -7.17 10.65
C PHE A 72 -2.14 -7.95 11.91
N ARG A 73 -2.69 -7.32 12.95
CA ARG A 73 -3.12 -8.00 14.19
C ARG A 73 -3.95 -9.26 13.95
N PRO A 74 -4.91 -9.31 13.00
CA PRO A 74 -5.67 -10.53 12.71
C PRO A 74 -4.81 -11.71 12.24
N PHE A 75 -3.65 -11.44 11.65
CA PHE A 75 -2.75 -12.41 11.03
C PHE A 75 -1.60 -12.88 11.93
N ARG A 76 -1.50 -12.38 13.17
CA ARG A 76 -0.41 -12.74 14.10
C ARG A 76 -0.41 -14.20 14.55
N GLY A 77 -1.54 -14.90 14.43
CA GLY A 77 -1.61 -16.32 14.76
C GLY A 77 -0.82 -17.16 13.77
N ALA A 78 -0.07 -18.17 14.24
CA ALA A 78 0.80 -19.03 13.42
C ALA A 78 0.10 -19.76 12.25
N ARG A 79 -1.24 -19.78 12.22
CA ARG A 79 -2.05 -20.33 11.13
C ARG A 79 -2.35 -19.34 10.00
N PHE A 80 -2.07 -18.06 10.20
CA PHE A 80 -2.46 -16.96 9.31
C PHE A 80 -1.30 -16.07 8.87
N ASN A 81 -0.07 -16.39 9.29
CA ASN A 81 1.13 -15.61 8.97
C ASN A 81 1.96 -16.20 7.81
N ASP A 82 1.48 -17.28 7.18
CA ASP A 82 2.06 -17.81 5.96
C ASP A 82 1.48 -17.07 4.76
N PHE A 83 2.25 -16.14 4.20
CA PHE A 83 1.91 -15.38 3.00
C PHE A 83 2.58 -15.95 1.73
N SER A 84 3.34 -17.04 1.84
CA SER A 84 4.10 -17.62 0.73
C SER A 84 3.22 -18.24 -0.36
N SER A 85 1.95 -18.51 -0.05
CA SER A 85 0.97 -19.01 -1.02
C SER A 85 0.46 -17.93 -1.97
N VAL A 86 0.60 -16.64 -1.64
CA VAL A 86 0.18 -15.54 -2.51
C VAL A 86 1.28 -15.30 -3.54
N ARG A 87 0.91 -15.39 -4.81
CA ARG A 87 1.84 -15.28 -5.93
C ARG A 87 1.50 -14.07 -6.77
N TYR A 88 2.53 -13.33 -7.16
CA TYR A 88 2.43 -12.17 -8.04
C TYR A 88 3.27 -12.44 -9.29
N GLU A 89 2.67 -12.29 -10.46
CA GLU A 89 3.43 -12.32 -11.72
C GLU A 89 4.13 -10.97 -11.98
N ASN A 90 3.51 -9.90 -11.50
CA ASN A 90 3.99 -8.52 -11.62
C ASN A 90 3.55 -7.71 -10.40
N TYR A 91 4.18 -6.56 -10.17
CA TYR A 91 3.77 -5.61 -9.14
C TYR A 91 4.22 -4.19 -9.47
N HIS A 92 3.54 -3.21 -8.91
CA HIS A 92 3.99 -1.82 -8.94
C HIS A 92 5.20 -1.61 -8.04
N VAL A 93 6.23 -0.96 -8.58
CA VAL A 93 7.47 -0.65 -7.85
C VAL A 93 7.24 0.53 -6.93
N LEU A 94 7.17 0.26 -5.63
CA LEU A 94 6.99 1.26 -4.58
C LEU A 94 8.33 1.73 -4.01
N THR A 95 8.46 3.04 -3.81
CA THR A 95 9.52 3.64 -3.00
C THR A 95 8.92 4.49 -1.89
N ALA A 96 9.49 4.36 -0.69
CA ALA A 96 9.08 5.07 0.51
C ALA A 96 10.23 5.96 0.99
N ASP A 97 9.97 7.25 1.20
CA ASP A 97 10.93 8.14 1.84
C ASP A 97 10.88 7.98 3.38
N SER A 98 11.76 8.67 4.11
CA SER A 98 12.00 8.44 5.54
C SER A 98 10.80 8.65 6.48
N SER A 99 9.74 9.31 6.04
CA SER A 99 8.50 9.52 6.80
C SER A 99 7.43 8.46 6.54
N ALA A 100 7.62 7.59 5.53
CA ALA A 100 6.75 6.48 5.21
C ALA A 100 7.28 5.16 5.81
N VAL A 101 6.39 4.20 6.04
CA VAL A 101 6.70 2.93 6.71
C VAL A 101 6.44 1.77 5.74
N VAL A 102 7.47 0.97 5.48
CA VAL A 102 7.32 -0.27 4.72
C VAL A 102 6.74 -1.34 5.65
N LEU A 103 5.60 -1.89 5.26
CA LEU A 103 4.80 -2.83 6.06
C LEU A 103 4.90 -4.27 5.55
N ALA A 104 5.24 -4.46 4.27
CA ALA A 104 5.53 -5.76 3.69
C ALA A 104 6.54 -5.62 2.55
N LYS A 105 7.29 -6.69 2.27
CA LYS A 105 8.25 -6.78 1.18
C LYS A 105 8.11 -8.08 0.41
N TYR A 106 8.38 -8.02 -0.88
CA TYR A 106 8.59 -9.20 -1.71
C TYR A 106 9.95 -9.87 -1.38
N ASP A 107 10.18 -11.04 -1.95
CA ASP A 107 11.41 -11.83 -1.83
C ASP A 107 12.64 -11.18 -2.47
N ASP A 108 12.44 -10.26 -3.42
CA ASP A 108 13.47 -9.38 -3.97
C ASP A 108 13.79 -8.15 -3.09
N LEU A 109 13.17 -8.07 -1.91
CA LEU A 109 13.26 -6.99 -0.93
C LEU A 109 12.53 -5.69 -1.29
N MET A 110 11.86 -5.62 -2.44
CA MET A 110 11.10 -4.44 -2.83
C MET A 110 9.84 -4.27 -1.95
N PRO A 111 9.46 -3.04 -1.59
CA PRO A 111 8.27 -2.80 -0.78
C PRO A 111 7.00 -3.27 -1.50
N ALA A 112 6.22 -4.10 -0.84
CA ALA A 112 4.92 -4.57 -1.32
C ALA A 112 3.77 -3.71 -0.76
N ILE A 113 3.86 -3.36 0.52
CA ILE A 113 2.86 -2.52 1.21
C ILE A 113 3.59 -1.40 1.93
N VAL A 114 3.13 -0.16 1.71
CA VAL A 114 3.71 1.05 2.33
C VAL A 114 2.60 1.88 2.96
N GLU A 115 2.83 2.33 4.19
CA GLU A 115 1.98 3.31 4.87
C GLU A 115 2.64 4.70 4.85
N GLY A 116 1.86 5.73 4.59
CA GLY A 116 2.27 7.13 4.70
C GLY A 116 1.17 7.99 5.29
N LYS A 117 1.52 9.19 5.76
CA LYS A 117 0.59 10.15 6.38
C LYS A 117 0.22 11.26 5.43
N ILE A 118 -1.04 11.70 5.48
CA ILE A 118 -1.53 12.92 4.83
C ILE A 118 -2.41 13.63 5.86
N GLY A 119 -2.00 14.83 6.30
CA GLY A 119 -2.66 15.53 7.40
C GLY A 119 -2.73 14.66 8.66
N GLU A 120 -3.93 14.52 9.23
CA GLU A 120 -4.20 13.68 10.41
C GLU A 120 -4.50 12.21 10.06
N GLY A 121 -4.65 11.89 8.78
CA GLY A 121 -4.95 10.54 8.31
C GLY A 121 -3.75 9.78 7.80
N ARG A 122 -4.06 8.64 7.19
CA ARG A 122 -3.05 7.75 6.59
C ARG A 122 -3.56 7.10 5.33
N ILE A 123 -2.61 6.79 4.46
CA ILE A 123 -2.81 5.96 3.29
C ILE A 123 -1.94 4.72 3.42
N VAL A 124 -2.53 3.57 3.13
CA VAL A 124 -1.81 2.30 2.98
C VAL A 124 -1.96 1.90 1.52
N VAL A 125 -0.85 1.92 0.78
CA VAL A 125 -0.82 1.47 -0.61
C VAL A 125 -0.27 0.06 -0.67
N TRP A 126 -0.91 -0.78 -1.46
CA TRP A 126 -0.41 -2.10 -1.84
C TRP A 126 -0.08 -2.05 -3.32
N GLY A 127 1.19 -2.25 -3.65
CA GLY A 127 1.68 -2.21 -5.03
C GLY A 127 1.29 -3.44 -5.83
N GLY A 128 0.09 -3.99 -5.63
CA GLY A 128 -0.36 -5.26 -6.19
C GLY A 128 -0.19 -5.42 -7.70
N GLY A 129 -0.49 -6.63 -8.16
CA GLY A 129 -0.54 -7.03 -9.56
C GLY A 129 -1.40 -8.26 -9.73
#